data_AF-A0A3B9K4J6-F1
#
_entry.id   AF-A0A3B9K4J6-F1
#
_cell.length_a   1.000
_cell.length_b   1.000
_cell.length_c   1.000
_cell.angle_alpha   90.00
_cell.angle_beta   90.00
_cell.angle_gamma   90.00
#
_symmetry.space_group_name_H-M   'P 1'
#
loop_
_entity.id
_entity.type
_entity.pdbx_description
1 polymer ?
#
loop_
_entity_poly.entity_id
_entity_poly.type
_entity_poly.pdbx_seq_one_letter_code
_entity_poly.pdbx_strand_id
1 'polypeptide(L)' 'AWKDEEGRRMGAKWALCTVSPDNPNSLNNTLRAGFEIVEEKEMYGGIRRYVLRKALV' A
#
# COMPACT_ATOMS: atom_id res chain seq x y z
N ALA A 1 -3.55 13.21 -2.11
CA ALA A 1 -4.45 12.57 -3.10
C ALA A 1 -5.84 12.54 -2.48
N TRP A 2 -6.92 12.65 -3.26
CA TRP A 2 -8.28 12.76 -2.70
C TRP A 2 -8.65 11.61 -1.73
N LYS A 3 -8.12 10.40 -1.97
CA LYS A 3 -8.28 9.24 -1.05
C LYS A 3 -7.55 9.42 0.28
N ASP A 4 -6.37 10.06 0.26
CA ASP A 4 -5.62 10.37 1.48
C ASP A 4 -6.37 11.42 2.31
N GLU A 5 -6.94 12.44 1.64
CA GLU A 5 -7.76 13.50 2.27
C GLU A 5 -9.04 12.92 2.88
N GLU A 6 -9.74 12.06 2.16
CA GLU A 6 -10.92 11.38 2.66
C GLU A 6 -10.58 10.44 3.82
N GLY A 7 -9.47 9.70 3.73
CA GLY A 7 -8.96 8.87 4.83
C GLY A 7 -8.70 9.70 6.09
N ARG A 8 -8.04 10.85 5.97
CA ARG A 8 -7.83 11.79 7.08
C ARG A 8 -9.15 12.30 7.66
N ARG A 9 -10.11 12.67 6.80
CA ARG A 9 -11.45 13.13 7.20
C ARG A 9 -12.19 12.09 8.02
N MET A 10 -12.02 10.80 7.68
CA MET A 10 -12.59 9.66 8.40
C MET A 10 -11.79 9.26 9.65
N GLY A 11 -10.68 9.94 9.97
CA GLY A 11 -9.82 9.63 11.11
C GLY A 11 -8.89 8.44 10.88
N ALA A 12 -8.70 8.00 9.64
CA ALA A 12 -7.75 6.93 9.32
C ALA A 12 -6.31 7.39 9.55
N LYS A 13 -5.54 6.58 10.27
CA LYS A 13 -4.12 6.86 10.53
C LYS A 13 -3.20 6.40 9.39
N TRP A 14 -3.66 5.42 8.62
CA TRP A 14 -2.87 4.73 7.61
C TRP A 14 -3.71 4.44 6.37
N ALA A 15 -3.07 4.48 5.20
CA ALA A 15 -3.55 3.83 3.99
C ALA A 15 -2.77 2.52 3.79
N LEU A 16 -3.46 1.46 3.39
CA LEU A 16 -2.88 0.15 3.13
C LEU A 16 -3.22 -0.31 1.72
N CYS A 17 -2.29 -1.00 1.08
CA CYS A 17 -2.55 -1.72 -0.16
C CYS A 17 -1.64 -2.95 -0.28
N THR A 18 -1.95 -3.82 -1.23
CA THR A 18 -1.11 -4.97 -1.57
C THR A 18 -0.68 -4.90 -3.02
N VAL A 19 0.59 -5.16 -3.31
CA VAL A 19 1.14 -5.17 -4.68
C VAL A 19 1.89 -6.48 -4.91
N SER A 20 1.82 -7.01 -6.13
CA SER A 20 2.63 -8.17 -6.54
C SER A 20 4.11 -7.79 -6.55
N PRO A 21 5.02 -8.60 -5.99
CA PRO A 21 6.46 -8.43 -6.19
C PRO A 21 6.82 -8.44 -7.68
N ASP A 22 6.12 -9.24 -8.48
CA ASP A 22 6.34 -9.40 -9.92
C ASP A 22 5.73 -8.29 -10.79
N ASN A 23 5.17 -7.24 -10.18
CA ASN A 23 4.66 -6.06 -10.89
C ASN A 23 5.47 -4.81 -10.51
N PRO A 24 6.67 -4.63 -11.09
CA PRO A 24 7.58 -3.53 -10.72
C PRO A 24 7.00 -2.16 -11.06
N ASN A 25 6.15 -2.05 -12.08
CA ASN A 25 5.52 -0.78 -12.44
C ASN A 25 4.56 -0.30 -11.36
N SER A 26 3.63 -1.16 -10.91
CA SER A 26 2.73 -0.82 -9.81
C SER A 26 3.48 -0.62 -8.50
N LEU A 27 4.51 -1.42 -8.23
CA LEU A 27 5.32 -1.29 -7.02
C LEU A 27 6.01 0.07 -6.98
N ASN A 28 6.74 0.43 -8.04
CA ASN A 28 7.46 1.70 -8.13
C ASN A 28 6.52 2.91 -8.04
N ASN A 29 5.35 2.85 -8.68
CA ASN A 29 4.35 3.92 -8.57
C ASN A 29 3.83 4.08 -7.14
N THR A 30 3.59 2.96 -6.45
CA THR A 30 3.07 2.96 -5.07
C THR A 30 4.12 3.47 -4.10
N LEU A 31 5.39 3.07 -4.26
CA LEU A 31 6.52 3.58 -3.48
C LEU A 31 6.69 5.09 -3.68
N ARG A 32 6.66 5.57 -4.94
CA ARG A 32 6.73 7.01 -5.25
C ARG A 32 5.56 7.82 -4.68
N ALA A 33 4.41 7.17 -4.43
CA ALA A 33 3.27 7.80 -3.78
C ALA A 33 3.42 7.94 -2.24
N GLY A 34 4.55 7.51 -1.68
CA GLY A 34 4.89 7.61 -0.26
C GLY A 34 4.46 6.42 0.58
N PHE A 35 4.20 5.26 -0.06
CA PHE A 35 4.00 4.01 0.66
C PHE A 35 5.32 3.30 0.88
N GLU A 36 5.39 2.52 1.96
CA GLU A 36 6.55 1.71 2.33
C GLU A 36 6.11 0.24 2.42
N ILE A 37 6.98 -0.69 2.02
CA ILE A 37 6.74 -2.12 2.23
C ILE A 37 6.90 -2.40 3.73
N VAL A 38 5.86 -2.94 4.36
CA VAL A 38 5.86 -3.26 5.80
C VAL A 38 5.83 -4.76 6.07
N GLU A 39 5.39 -5.57 5.10
CA GLU A 39 5.34 -7.02 5.21
C GLU A 39 5.39 -7.64 3.81
N GLU A 40 5.91 -8.86 3.72
CA GLU A 40 5.73 -9.73 2.57
C GLU A 40 5.07 -11.02 3.05
N LYS A 41 3.98 -11.43 2.38
CA LYS A 41 3.26 -12.65 2.76
C LYS A 41 2.56 -13.29 1.57
N GLU A 42 2.20 -14.55 1.73
CA GLU A 42 1.31 -15.24 0.80
C GLU A 42 -0.15 -14.83 1.04
N MET A 43 -0.87 -14.55 -0.05
CA MET A 43 -2.30 -14.23 -0.07
C MET A 43 -2.94 -14.90 -1.27
N TYR A 44 -4.27 -14.99 -1.29
CA TYR A 44 -5.04 -15.44 -2.46
C TYR A 44 -4.64 -16.84 -2.98
N GLY A 45 -4.30 -17.77 -2.08
CA GLY A 45 -3.93 -19.14 -2.44
C GLY A 45 -2.46 -19.32 -2.83
N GLY A 46 -1.53 -18.78 -2.03
CA GLY A 46 -0.08 -18.97 -2.21
C GLY A 46 0.63 -17.91 -3.06
N ILE A 47 -0.06 -16.83 -3.42
CA ILE A 47 0.54 -15.76 -4.23
C ILE A 47 1.22 -14.75 -3.30
N ARG A 48 2.53 -14.55 -3.50
CA ARG A 48 3.30 -13.54 -2.77
C ARG A 48 2.77 -12.14 -3.01
N ARG A 49 2.62 -11.36 -1.95
CA ARG A 49 2.23 -9.95 -1.97
C ARG A 49 3.06 -9.15 -0.99
N TYR A 50 3.50 -7.97 -1.43
CA TYR A 50 3.94 -6.93 -0.52
C TYR A 50 2.70 -6.24 0.06
N VAL A 51 2.65 -6.12 1.38
CA VAL A 51 1.75 -5.20 2.07
C VAL A 51 2.48 -3.87 2.19
N LEU A 52 1.86 -2.81 1.69
CA LEU A 52 2.43 -1.47 1.76
C LEU A 52 1.56 -0.55 2.60
N ARG A 53 2.21 0.37 3.31
CA ARG A 53 1.57 1.32 4.22
C ARG A 53 2.04 2.74 3.96
N LYS A 54 1.13 3.71 4.05
CA LYS A 54 1.42 5.14 4.06
C LYS A 54 0.79 5.81 5.27
N ALA A 55 1.54 6.67 5.95
CA ALA A 55 1.02 7.52 7.02
C ALA A 55 0.02 8.55 6.45
N LEU A 56 -1.14 8.67 7.09
CA LEU A 56 -2.11 9.73 6.78
C LEU A 56 -2.14 10.83 7.85
N VAL A 57 -1.57 10.58 9.02
CA VAL A 57 -1.38 11.57 10.11
C VAL A 57 -0.21 12.49 9.86
#